data_AF-A0A957PLP4-F1
#
_entry.id   AF-A0A957PLP4-F1
#
_cell.length_a   1.000
_cell.length_b   1.000
_cell.length_c   1.000
_cell.angle_alpha   90.00
_cell.angle_beta   90.00
_cell.angle_gamma   90.00
#
_symmetry.space_group_name_H-M   'P 1'
#
loop_
_entity.id
_entity.type
_entity.pdbx_description
1 polymer ?
#
loop_
_entity_poly.entity_id
_entity_poly.type
_entity_poly.pdbx_seq_one_letter_code
_entity_poly.pdbx_strand_id
1 'polypeptide(L)'
;EQRELAETLVRLPHTPALGPVWDRMRKRLRPAQRRLLYALSVFRTAAPQDAWASAHAAAANDEPDPIQPLIQHHLVHADGAGGVALLPTLRTVLYDDLGVEQREQLHLQAANICATRGEITETAYHLWQGGQPGKAVQTWYPQRRSEIERGFATRALEIFANISTTRLKPAQQRQLALLRAELYDFVGEPEKMVDNLAGISWPKDAVESIDAMHLWGIGLQNQGETAAAQQKLGSGIDIITYLFNKYTQLHVRRGT
;
A
#
# COMPACT_ATOMS: atom_id res chain seq x y z
N GLU A 1 17.16 -15.05 33.96
CA GLU A 1 17.69 -15.24 32.59
C GLU A 1 16.74 -14.77 31.47
N GLN A 2 15.54 -15.34 31.26
CA GLN A 2 14.73 -14.98 30.07
C GLN A 2 14.09 -13.57 30.10
N ARG A 3 13.70 -13.08 31.29
CA ARG A 3 13.16 -11.72 31.49
C ARG A 3 14.20 -10.62 31.25
N GLU A 4 15.44 -10.93 31.57
CA GLU A 4 16.61 -10.05 31.39
C GLU A 4 16.94 -9.85 29.90
N LEU A 5 16.69 -10.87 29.07
CA LEU A 5 16.95 -10.82 27.63
C LEU A 5 16.02 -9.86 26.89
N ALA A 6 14.72 -9.86 27.20
CA ALA A 6 13.74 -8.97 26.56
C ALA A 6 14.01 -7.50 26.91
N GLU A 7 14.30 -7.21 28.18
CA GLU A 7 14.72 -5.87 28.62
C GLU A 7 16.05 -5.45 27.99
N THR A 8 16.96 -6.39 27.78
CA THR A 8 18.23 -6.14 27.06
C THR A 8 17.98 -5.85 25.58
N LEU A 9 17.08 -6.57 24.91
CA LEU A 9 16.73 -6.35 23.50
C LEU A 9 16.07 -4.98 23.25
N VAL A 10 15.31 -4.48 24.22
CA VAL A 10 14.72 -3.13 24.17
C VAL A 10 15.78 -2.03 24.37
N ARG A 11 16.84 -2.32 25.13
CA ARG A 11 17.92 -1.36 25.46
C ARG A 11 19.11 -1.41 24.50
N LEU A 12 19.19 -2.42 23.63
CA LEU A 12 20.27 -2.51 22.67
C LEU A 12 20.03 -1.51 21.52
N PRO A 13 20.99 -0.61 21.22
CA PRO A 13 20.93 0.20 20.01
C PRO A 13 20.83 -0.70 18.78
N HIS A 14 20.41 -0.17 17.62
CA HIS A 14 20.42 -0.87 16.33
C HIS A 14 21.85 -1.32 15.96
N THR A 15 22.30 -2.40 16.59
CA THR A 15 23.69 -2.82 16.61
C THR A 15 23.78 -4.18 15.94
N PRO A 16 24.82 -4.45 15.13
CA PRO A 16 25.07 -5.76 14.54
C PRO A 16 25.07 -6.94 15.53
N ALA A 17 25.19 -6.66 16.84
CA ALA A 17 25.14 -7.61 17.94
C ALA A 17 23.81 -8.36 18.10
N LEU A 18 22.70 -7.90 17.50
CA LEU A 18 21.40 -8.57 17.60
C LEU A 18 21.29 -9.85 16.77
N GLY A 19 22.04 -9.97 15.68
CA GLY A 19 22.02 -11.17 14.81
C GLY A 19 22.39 -12.46 15.55
N PRO A 20 23.55 -12.53 16.24
CA PRO A 20 23.94 -13.72 17.02
C PRO A 20 23.00 -14.06 18.18
N VAL A 21 22.31 -13.06 18.76
CA VAL A 21 21.29 -13.29 19.79
C VAL A 21 20.05 -13.93 19.14
N TRP A 22 19.59 -13.36 18.03
CA TRP A 22 18.49 -13.91 17.25
C TRP A 22 18.77 -15.36 16.80
N ASP A 23 19.95 -15.66 16.29
CA ASP A 23 20.31 -17.02 15.85
C ASP A 23 20.19 -18.07 16.96
N ARG A 24 20.60 -17.72 18.18
CA ARG A 24 20.46 -18.60 19.35
C ARG A 24 19.00 -18.79 19.73
N MET A 25 18.19 -17.73 19.68
CA MET A 25 16.75 -17.82 19.96
C MET A 25 16.03 -18.64 18.89
N ARG A 26 16.32 -18.39 17.61
CA ARG A 26 15.74 -19.07 16.44
C ARG A 26 15.86 -20.59 16.53
N LYS A 27 16.99 -21.11 17.03
CA LYS A 27 17.21 -22.55 17.25
C LYS A 27 16.30 -23.17 18.31
N ARG A 28 15.78 -22.37 19.26
CA ARG A 28 14.90 -22.81 20.35
C ARG A 28 13.41 -22.69 20.01
N LEU A 29 13.09 -21.89 18.98
CA LEU A 29 11.70 -21.70 18.52
C LEU A 29 11.23 -22.87 17.65
N ARG A 30 9.97 -23.24 17.79
CA ARG A 30 9.31 -24.21 16.91
C ARG A 30 9.15 -23.65 15.49
N PRO A 31 9.02 -24.50 14.45
CA PRO A 31 8.83 -24.04 13.08
C PRO A 31 7.64 -23.08 12.91
N ALA A 32 6.49 -23.36 13.55
CA ALA A 32 5.31 -22.49 13.49
C ALA A 32 5.57 -21.09 14.08
N GLN A 33 6.25 -21.02 15.23
CA GLN A 33 6.64 -19.76 15.87
C GLN A 33 7.57 -18.94 14.99
N ARG A 34 8.59 -19.58 14.38
CA ARG A 34 9.49 -18.89 13.46
C ARG A 34 8.75 -18.32 12.26
N ARG A 35 7.89 -19.12 11.62
CA ARG A 35 7.08 -18.67 10.47
C ARG A 35 6.22 -17.47 10.84
N LEU A 36 5.57 -17.49 12.01
CA LEU A 36 4.77 -16.37 12.50
C LEU A 36 5.62 -15.11 12.72
N LEU A 37 6.80 -15.21 13.34
CA LEU A 37 7.68 -14.05 13.54
C LEU A 37 8.11 -13.42 12.20
N TYR A 38 8.48 -14.22 11.20
CA TYR A 38 8.79 -13.69 9.88
C TYR A 38 7.55 -13.06 9.23
N ALA A 39 6.38 -13.68 9.34
CA ALA A 39 5.14 -13.12 8.79
C ALA A 39 4.75 -11.80 9.47
N LEU A 40 4.98 -11.64 10.77
CA LEU A 40 4.76 -10.38 11.49
C LEU A 40 5.79 -9.31 11.10
N SER A 41 6.98 -9.69 10.61
CA SER A 41 8.05 -8.73 10.30
C SER A 41 7.72 -7.77 9.15
N VAL A 42 6.82 -8.16 8.24
CA VAL A 42 6.41 -7.32 7.11
C VAL A 42 5.39 -6.24 7.48
N PHE A 43 4.72 -6.37 8.63
CA PHE A 43 3.75 -5.39 9.13
C PHE A 43 4.46 -4.20 9.77
N ARG A 44 4.06 -2.97 9.41
CA ARG A 44 4.61 -1.73 9.99
C ARG A 44 3.93 -1.34 11.30
N THR A 45 2.70 -1.80 11.48
CA THR A 45 1.85 -1.61 12.67
C THR A 45 1.49 -2.98 13.26
N ALA A 46 0.70 -3.00 14.34
CA ALA A 46 0.18 -4.25 14.88
C ALA A 46 -0.63 -5.00 13.80
N ALA A 47 -0.35 -6.29 13.65
CA ALA A 47 -1.06 -7.18 12.76
C ALA A 47 -2.26 -7.78 13.51
N PRO A 48 -3.40 -8.04 12.85
CA PRO A 48 -4.58 -8.57 13.52
C PRO A 48 -4.32 -10.00 14.06
N GLN A 49 -4.49 -10.20 15.37
CA GLN A 49 -4.14 -11.46 16.06
C GLN A 49 -5.00 -12.64 15.56
N ASP A 50 -6.28 -12.38 15.29
CA ASP A 50 -7.26 -13.37 14.82
C ASP A 50 -6.89 -13.96 13.45
N ALA A 51 -6.25 -13.18 12.56
CA ALA A 51 -5.79 -13.66 11.26
C ALA A 51 -4.83 -14.85 11.38
N TRP A 52 -4.00 -14.85 12.43
CA TRP A 52 -2.99 -15.88 12.67
C TRP A 52 -3.59 -17.09 13.38
N ALA A 53 -4.53 -16.88 14.29
CA ALA A 53 -5.27 -17.94 14.95
C ALA A 53 -6.10 -18.76 13.95
N SER A 54 -6.82 -18.10 13.02
CA SER A 54 -7.62 -18.78 11.99
C SER A 54 -6.76 -19.52 10.96
N ALA A 55 -5.66 -18.91 10.51
CA ALA A 55 -4.73 -19.56 9.59
C ALA A 55 -4.07 -20.80 10.23
N HIS A 56 -3.78 -20.74 11.53
CA HIS A 56 -3.29 -21.87 12.29
C HIS A 56 -4.36 -22.96 12.45
N ALA A 57 -5.57 -22.60 12.86
CA ALA A 57 -6.68 -23.55 13.03
C ALA A 57 -7.00 -24.32 11.74
N ALA A 58 -6.92 -23.68 10.58
CA ALA A 58 -7.14 -24.32 9.29
C ALA A 58 -6.00 -25.28 8.87
N ALA A 59 -4.80 -25.12 9.42
CA ALA A 59 -3.62 -25.93 9.10
C ALA A 59 -3.29 -26.99 10.17
N ALA A 60 -3.96 -26.96 11.32
CA ALA A 60 -3.56 -27.70 12.51
C ALA A 60 -4.06 -29.15 12.54
N ASN A 61 -3.10 -30.07 12.52
CA ASN A 61 -3.17 -31.41 13.09
C ASN A 61 -2.79 -31.33 14.59
N ASP A 62 -3.65 -30.78 15.46
CA ASP A 62 -3.45 -30.67 16.93
C ASP A 62 -2.24 -29.83 17.44
N GLU A 63 -1.61 -28.97 16.62
CA GLU A 63 -0.55 -28.09 17.14
C GLU A 63 -1.13 -26.96 18.05
N PRO A 64 -0.44 -26.57 19.13
CA PRO A 64 -0.85 -25.45 19.98
C PRO A 64 -0.55 -24.09 19.33
N ASP A 65 -1.39 -23.09 19.60
CA ASP A 65 -1.27 -21.71 19.10
C ASP A 65 0.15 -21.14 19.29
N PRO A 66 0.85 -20.72 18.22
CA PRO A 66 2.21 -20.21 18.29
C PRO A 66 2.30 -18.82 18.94
N ILE A 67 1.21 -18.05 19.06
CA ILE A 67 1.23 -16.66 19.56
C ILE A 67 1.52 -16.63 21.06
N GLN A 68 0.83 -17.46 21.86
CA GLN A 68 0.90 -17.37 23.32
C GLN A 68 2.31 -17.59 23.88
N PRO A 69 3.10 -18.59 23.41
CA PRO A 69 4.48 -18.72 23.83
C PRO A 69 5.35 -17.53 23.40
N LEU A 70 5.10 -16.93 22.23
CA LEU A 70 5.86 -15.76 21.77
C LEU A 70 5.60 -14.53 22.64
N ILE A 71 4.37 -14.34 23.13
CA ILE A 71 4.03 -13.30 24.11
C ILE A 71 4.75 -13.57 25.44
N GLN A 72 4.73 -14.81 25.93
CA GLN A 72 5.42 -15.20 27.16
C GLN A 72 6.94 -14.99 27.07
N HIS A 73 7.51 -15.16 25.87
CA HIS A 73 8.91 -14.87 25.60
C HIS A 73 9.20 -13.40 25.26
N HIS A 74 8.19 -12.52 25.32
CA HIS A 74 8.29 -11.09 24.99
C HIS A 74 8.84 -10.80 23.59
N LEU A 75 8.66 -11.74 22.66
CA LEU A 75 9.05 -11.59 21.26
C LEU A 75 8.00 -10.81 20.46
N VAL A 76 6.74 -10.90 20.90
CA VAL A 76 5.61 -10.14 20.37
C VAL A 76 4.84 -9.50 21.53
N HIS A 77 4.19 -8.38 21.27
CA HIS A 77 3.33 -7.69 22.22
C HIS A 77 1.91 -7.60 21.64
N ALA A 78 0.92 -7.94 22.44
CA ALA A 78 -0.47 -7.63 22.13
C ALA A 78 -0.74 -6.16 22.46
N ASP A 79 -1.44 -5.44 21.57
CA ASP A 79 -1.75 -4.02 21.75
C ASP A 79 -3.00 -3.77 22.61
N GLY A 80 -3.70 -4.83 23.02
CA GLY A 80 -4.95 -4.76 23.78
C GLY A 80 -6.19 -4.45 22.93
N ALA A 81 -6.03 -4.13 21.66
CA ALA A 81 -7.09 -3.88 20.67
C ALA A 81 -7.26 -5.05 19.67
N GLY A 82 -6.63 -6.20 19.95
CA GLY A 82 -6.67 -7.38 19.10
C GLY A 82 -5.56 -7.43 18.05
N GLY A 83 -4.59 -6.52 18.11
CA GLY A 83 -3.38 -6.54 17.31
C GLY A 83 -2.19 -7.17 18.05
N VAL A 84 -1.26 -7.72 17.28
CA VAL A 84 0.02 -8.28 17.73
C VAL A 84 1.15 -7.66 16.93
N ALA A 85 2.16 -7.15 17.62
CA ALA A 85 3.31 -6.47 17.02
C ALA A 85 4.63 -7.05 17.51
N LEU A 86 5.64 -7.02 16.65
CA LEU A 86 7.02 -7.27 17.04
C LEU A 86 7.61 -6.01 17.68
N LEU A 87 8.62 -6.21 18.52
CA LEU A 87 9.51 -5.11 18.89
C LEU A 87 10.17 -4.53 17.63
N PRO A 88 10.25 -3.19 17.45
CA PRO A 88 10.78 -2.58 16.23
C PRO A 88 12.18 -3.07 15.84
N THR A 89 13.07 -3.23 16.81
CA THR A 89 14.44 -3.75 16.61
C THR A 89 14.45 -5.19 16.10
N LEU A 90 13.61 -6.06 16.68
CA LEU A 90 13.47 -7.45 16.25
C LEU A 90 12.84 -7.53 14.85
N ARG A 91 11.84 -6.69 14.56
CA ARG A 91 11.22 -6.60 13.24
C ARG A 91 12.27 -6.34 12.16
N THR A 92 13.14 -5.36 12.35
CA THR A 92 14.21 -5.05 11.38
C THR A 92 15.13 -6.25 11.15
N VAL A 93 15.62 -6.88 12.22
CA VAL A 93 16.50 -8.07 12.12
C VAL A 93 15.83 -9.22 11.35
N LEU A 94 14.55 -9.49 11.63
CA LEU A 94 13.79 -10.53 10.95
C LEU A 94 13.54 -10.19 9.48
N TYR A 95 13.18 -8.94 9.21
CA TYR A 95 12.89 -8.49 7.86
C TYR A 95 14.15 -8.53 6.99
N ASP A 96 15.29 -8.13 7.53
CA ASP A 96 16.58 -8.12 6.84
C ASP A 96 17.10 -9.54 6.54
N ASP A 97 16.76 -10.53 7.38
CA ASP A 97 17.11 -11.95 7.19
C ASP A 97 16.28 -12.62 6.07
N LEU A 98 15.16 -12.04 5.66
CA LEU A 98 14.33 -12.59 4.57
C LEU A 98 15.00 -12.36 3.21
N GLY A 99 15.01 -13.39 2.35
CA GLY A 99 15.31 -13.23 0.93
C GLY A 99 14.20 -12.49 0.18
N VAL A 100 14.51 -11.89 -0.98
CA VAL A 100 13.56 -11.06 -1.76
C VAL A 100 12.24 -11.81 -2.05
N GLU A 101 12.33 -13.03 -2.57
CA GLU A 101 11.13 -13.84 -2.88
C GLU A 101 10.26 -14.11 -1.65
N GLN A 102 10.88 -14.42 -0.51
CA GLN A 102 10.15 -14.68 0.73
C GLN A 102 9.49 -13.40 1.27
N ARG A 103 10.17 -12.25 1.18
CA ARG A 103 9.57 -10.95 1.53
C ARG A 103 8.33 -10.68 0.68
N GLU A 104 8.45 -10.86 -0.63
CA GLU A 104 7.34 -10.63 -1.55
C GLU A 104 6.14 -11.52 -1.20
N GLN A 105 6.36 -12.81 -0.99
CA GLN A 105 5.30 -13.75 -0.60
C GLN A 105 4.61 -13.36 0.72
N LEU A 106 5.38 -12.98 1.74
CA LEU A 106 4.84 -12.54 3.03
C LEU A 106 4.07 -11.22 2.91
N HIS A 107 4.53 -10.28 2.09
CA HIS A 107 3.78 -9.07 1.78
C HIS A 107 2.46 -9.38 1.06
N LEU A 108 2.43 -10.32 0.13
CA LEU A 108 1.18 -10.72 -0.53
C LEU A 108 0.19 -11.40 0.44
N GLN A 109 0.69 -12.18 1.40
CA GLN A 109 -0.15 -12.74 2.46
C GLN A 109 -0.72 -11.63 3.35
N ALA A 110 0.10 -10.67 3.76
CA ALA A 110 -0.33 -9.51 4.54
C ALA A 110 -1.36 -8.65 3.79
N ALA A 111 -1.18 -8.46 2.47
CA ALA A 111 -2.16 -7.76 1.63
C ALA A 111 -3.54 -8.42 1.70
N ASN A 112 -3.61 -9.77 1.65
CA ASN A 112 -4.88 -10.48 1.76
C ASN A 112 -5.52 -10.29 3.15
N ILE A 113 -4.73 -10.30 4.22
CA ILE A 113 -5.19 -10.07 5.60
C ILE A 113 -5.79 -8.67 5.76
N CYS A 114 -5.13 -7.64 5.22
CA CYS A 114 -5.62 -6.27 5.24
C CYS A 114 -6.87 -6.10 4.35
N ALA A 115 -6.89 -6.75 3.18
CA ALA A 115 -8.00 -6.65 2.23
C ALA A 115 -9.31 -7.19 2.82
N THR A 116 -9.27 -8.31 3.53
CA THR A 116 -10.47 -8.89 4.17
C THR A 116 -11.04 -8.02 5.29
N ARG A 117 -10.24 -7.07 5.81
CA ARG A 117 -10.62 -6.10 6.84
C ARG A 117 -11.00 -4.73 6.29
N GLY A 118 -10.92 -4.53 4.98
CA GLY A 118 -11.17 -3.24 4.35
C GLY A 118 -10.09 -2.20 4.62
N GLU A 119 -8.87 -2.62 4.98
CA GLU A 119 -7.72 -1.73 5.19
C GLU A 119 -7.07 -1.42 3.84
N ILE A 120 -7.69 -0.55 3.05
CA ILE A 120 -7.35 -0.34 1.63
C ILE A 120 -5.95 0.22 1.44
N THR A 121 -5.55 1.23 2.23
CA THR A 121 -4.20 1.82 2.13
C THR A 121 -3.09 0.84 2.52
N GLU A 122 -3.26 0.06 3.60
CA GLU A 122 -2.27 -0.97 3.98
C GLU A 122 -2.25 -2.13 2.97
N THR A 123 -3.41 -2.52 2.42
CA THR A 123 -3.48 -3.50 1.32
C THR A 123 -2.64 -3.03 0.12
N ALA A 124 -2.78 -1.76 -0.29
CA ALA A 124 -2.00 -1.21 -1.40
C ALA A 124 -0.49 -1.19 -1.11
N TYR A 125 -0.09 -0.83 0.11
CA TYR A 125 1.31 -0.90 0.55
C TYR A 125 1.87 -2.32 0.40
N HIS A 126 1.15 -3.31 0.93
CA HIS A 126 1.58 -4.71 0.90
C HIS A 126 1.56 -5.29 -0.53
N LEU A 127 0.60 -4.92 -1.39
CA LEU A 127 0.62 -5.31 -2.80
C LEU A 127 1.83 -4.74 -3.55
N TRP A 128 2.19 -3.47 -3.28
CA TRP A 128 3.36 -2.85 -3.89
C TRP A 128 4.67 -3.53 -3.45
N GLN A 129 4.86 -3.73 -2.14
CA GLN A 129 6.02 -4.43 -1.60
C GLN A 129 6.08 -5.90 -2.01
N GLY A 130 4.92 -6.52 -2.26
CA GLY A 130 4.79 -7.88 -2.80
C GLY A 130 4.99 -7.99 -4.31
N GLY A 131 5.56 -6.98 -4.97
CA GLY A 131 5.86 -7.01 -6.40
C GLY A 131 4.63 -6.85 -7.32
N GLN A 132 3.47 -6.43 -6.80
CA GLN A 132 2.21 -6.27 -7.55
C GLN A 132 1.72 -4.80 -7.60
N PRO A 133 2.53 -3.85 -8.12
CA PRO A 133 2.19 -2.43 -8.11
C PRO A 133 0.91 -2.12 -8.90
N GLY A 134 0.66 -2.84 -10.00
CA GLY A 134 -0.57 -2.66 -10.79
C GLY A 134 -1.83 -3.02 -10.02
N LYS A 135 -1.77 -4.04 -9.13
CA LYS A 135 -2.89 -4.37 -8.26
C LYS A 135 -3.05 -3.35 -7.14
N ALA A 136 -1.94 -2.85 -6.57
CA ALA A 136 -1.98 -1.78 -5.57
C ALA A 136 -2.76 -0.56 -6.09
N VAL A 137 -2.47 -0.11 -7.32
CA VAL A 137 -3.19 0.98 -7.99
C VAL A 137 -4.67 0.62 -8.18
N GLN A 138 -4.98 -0.55 -8.71
CA GLN A 138 -6.37 -0.98 -8.96
C GLN A 138 -7.21 -1.13 -7.70
N THR A 139 -6.61 -1.57 -6.60
CA THR A 139 -7.29 -1.73 -5.31
C THR A 139 -7.62 -0.37 -4.70
N TRP A 140 -6.70 0.59 -4.76
CA TRP A 140 -6.88 1.88 -4.09
C TRP A 140 -7.66 2.88 -4.94
N TYR A 141 -7.50 2.88 -6.26
CA TYR A 141 -8.09 3.89 -7.17
C TYR A 141 -9.60 4.09 -7.04
N PRO A 142 -10.44 3.04 -6.93
CA PRO A 142 -11.88 3.21 -6.75
C PRO A 142 -12.26 3.83 -5.39
N GLN A 143 -11.42 3.66 -4.37
CA GLN A 143 -11.67 4.08 -2.99
C GLN A 143 -10.96 5.40 -2.62
N ARG A 144 -10.19 5.97 -3.55
CA ARG A 144 -9.25 7.08 -3.32
C ARG A 144 -9.86 8.26 -2.56
N ARG A 145 -11.05 8.72 -2.96
CA ARG A 145 -11.71 9.87 -2.32
C ARG A 145 -12.01 9.58 -0.85
N SER A 146 -12.58 8.41 -0.57
CA SER A 146 -12.88 8.01 0.81
C SER A 146 -11.63 7.86 1.66
N GLU A 147 -10.55 7.26 1.12
CA GLU A 147 -9.30 7.11 1.87
C GLU A 147 -8.61 8.47 2.14
N ILE A 148 -8.67 9.41 1.19
CA ILE A 148 -8.20 10.79 1.38
C ILE A 148 -9.00 11.49 2.49
N GLU A 149 -10.33 11.42 2.44
CA GLU A 149 -11.22 12.01 3.46
C GLU A 149 -11.00 11.41 4.86
N ARG A 150 -10.61 10.12 4.93
CA ARG A 150 -10.22 9.44 6.18
C ARG A 150 -8.82 9.82 6.70
N GLY A 151 -8.10 10.70 6.00
CA GLY A 151 -6.79 11.19 6.40
C GLY A 151 -5.62 10.31 5.97
N PHE A 152 -5.81 9.39 5.02
CA PHE A 152 -4.73 8.51 4.54
C PHE A 152 -3.92 9.09 3.38
N ALA A 153 -4.20 10.33 2.94
CA ALA A 153 -3.54 10.94 1.78
C ALA A 153 -2.00 10.91 1.86
N THR A 154 -1.40 11.35 2.98
CA THR A 154 0.06 11.36 3.14
C THR A 154 0.66 9.96 3.04
N ARG A 155 0.05 8.96 3.70
CA ARG A 155 0.51 7.56 3.64
C ARG A 155 0.34 6.98 2.24
N ALA A 156 -0.75 7.30 1.56
CA ALA A 156 -0.97 6.89 0.19
C ALA A 156 0.10 7.50 -0.75
N LEU A 157 0.47 8.76 -0.54
CA LEU A 157 1.52 9.42 -1.33
C LEU A 157 2.88 8.72 -1.16
N GLU A 158 3.25 8.31 0.06
CA GLU A 158 4.48 7.52 0.30
C GLU A 158 4.52 6.22 -0.53
N ILE A 159 3.36 5.60 -0.77
CA ILE A 159 3.25 4.39 -1.59
C ILE A 159 3.33 4.77 -3.07
N PHE A 160 2.39 5.58 -3.52
CA PHE A 160 2.14 5.80 -4.94
C PHE A 160 3.21 6.68 -5.60
N ALA A 161 3.85 7.61 -4.88
CA ALA A 161 4.98 8.38 -5.43
C ALA A 161 6.15 7.47 -5.85
N ASN A 162 6.32 6.33 -5.19
CA ASN A 162 7.45 5.42 -5.41
C ASN A 162 7.18 4.28 -6.42
N ILE A 163 5.94 4.13 -6.92
CA ILE A 163 5.63 3.11 -7.92
C ILE A 163 6.19 3.51 -9.30
N SER A 164 7.00 2.67 -9.93
CA SER A 164 7.45 2.96 -11.31
C SER A 164 6.28 2.89 -12.30
N THR A 165 6.04 3.98 -13.02
CA THR A 165 5.03 4.05 -14.09
C THR A 165 5.33 3.10 -15.25
N THR A 166 6.62 2.89 -15.58
CA THR A 166 7.03 2.09 -16.75
C THR A 166 6.73 0.59 -16.62
N ARG A 167 6.50 0.11 -15.40
CA ARG A 167 6.16 -1.31 -15.12
C ARG A 167 4.65 -1.59 -15.17
N LEU A 168 3.83 -0.58 -15.46
CA LEU A 168 2.37 -0.67 -15.45
C LEU A 168 1.78 -0.75 -16.85
N LYS A 169 0.59 -1.35 -16.96
CA LYS A 169 -0.20 -1.30 -18.20
C LYS A 169 -0.71 0.13 -18.45
N PRO A 170 -0.99 0.54 -19.70
CA PRO A 170 -1.39 1.93 -20.00
C PRO A 170 -2.57 2.46 -19.18
N ALA A 171 -3.60 1.65 -18.94
CA ALA A 171 -4.72 2.05 -18.07
C ALA A 171 -4.29 2.30 -16.62
N GLN A 172 -3.43 1.44 -16.07
CA GLN A 172 -2.88 1.58 -14.72
C GLN A 172 -1.92 2.78 -14.62
N GLN A 173 -1.20 3.12 -15.69
CA GLN A 173 -0.35 4.32 -15.74
C GLN A 173 -1.19 5.59 -15.59
N ARG A 174 -2.31 5.69 -16.32
CA ARG A 174 -3.26 6.80 -16.19
C ARG A 174 -3.88 6.88 -14.79
N GLN A 175 -4.33 5.73 -14.26
CA GLN A 175 -4.85 5.69 -12.88
C GLN A 175 -3.82 6.15 -11.87
N LEU A 176 -2.57 5.65 -11.93
CA LEU A 176 -1.50 6.08 -11.04
C LEU A 176 -1.21 7.58 -11.17
N ALA A 177 -1.23 8.11 -12.39
CA ALA A 177 -1.01 9.53 -12.61
C ALA A 177 -2.11 10.40 -11.99
N LEU A 178 -3.38 10.00 -12.14
CA LEU A 178 -4.50 10.66 -11.47
C LEU A 178 -4.37 10.57 -9.94
N LEU A 179 -4.02 9.39 -9.40
CA LEU A 179 -3.80 9.23 -7.96
C LEU A 179 -2.75 10.21 -7.44
N ARG A 180 -1.60 10.26 -8.10
CA ARG A 180 -0.53 11.18 -7.73
C ARG A 180 -0.96 12.62 -7.84
N ALA A 181 -1.67 12.99 -8.90
CA ALA A 181 -2.15 14.35 -9.08
C ALA A 181 -3.09 14.79 -7.94
N GLU A 182 -4.09 13.97 -7.59
CA GLU A 182 -4.99 14.23 -6.46
C GLU A 182 -4.23 14.33 -5.13
N LEU A 183 -3.24 13.45 -4.91
CA LEU A 183 -2.45 13.46 -3.69
C LEU A 183 -1.51 14.68 -3.62
N TYR A 184 -0.91 15.09 -4.73
CA TYR A 184 -0.07 16.29 -4.81
C TYR A 184 -0.89 17.57 -4.62
N ASP A 185 -2.11 17.64 -5.18
CA ASP A 185 -3.04 18.73 -4.90
C ASP A 185 -3.34 18.82 -3.39
N PHE A 186 -3.65 17.67 -2.77
CA PHE A 186 -3.92 17.60 -1.33
C PHE A 186 -2.76 18.10 -0.46
N VAL A 187 -1.50 17.80 -0.82
CA VAL A 187 -0.32 18.25 -0.07
C VAL A 187 0.21 19.61 -0.52
N GLY A 188 -0.44 20.28 -1.48
CA GLY A 188 -0.04 21.61 -1.96
C GLY A 188 1.23 21.62 -2.81
N GLU A 189 1.45 20.60 -3.63
CA GLU A 189 2.60 20.48 -4.55
C GLU A 189 2.15 20.56 -6.03
N PRO A 190 1.67 21.72 -6.51
CA PRO A 190 1.07 21.84 -7.83
C PRO A 190 2.06 21.63 -8.98
N GLU A 191 3.36 21.88 -8.78
CA GLU A 191 4.40 21.61 -9.78
C GLU A 191 4.52 20.11 -10.07
N LYS A 192 4.59 19.29 -9.01
CA LYS A 192 4.67 17.84 -9.15
C LYS A 192 3.39 17.24 -9.75
N MET A 193 2.23 17.84 -9.45
CA MET A 193 0.96 17.46 -10.08
C MET A 193 1.04 17.63 -11.60
N VAL A 194 1.44 18.82 -12.07
CA VAL A 194 1.54 19.15 -13.50
C VAL A 194 2.57 18.27 -14.20
N ASP A 195 3.77 18.13 -13.65
CA ASP A 195 4.85 17.30 -14.22
C ASP A 195 4.42 15.84 -14.37
N ASN A 196 3.77 15.30 -13.34
CA ASN A 196 3.28 13.92 -13.34
C ASN A 196 2.20 13.69 -14.41
N LEU A 197 1.28 14.64 -14.61
CA LEU A 197 0.23 14.54 -15.64
C LEU A 197 0.79 14.72 -17.06
N ALA A 198 1.83 15.52 -17.22
CA ALA A 198 2.48 15.78 -18.51
C ALA A 198 3.18 14.55 -19.10
N GLY A 199 3.68 13.64 -18.25
CA GLY A 199 4.39 12.43 -18.67
C GLY A 199 3.49 11.31 -19.22
N ILE A 200 2.18 11.52 -19.34
CA ILE A 200 1.20 10.46 -19.64
C ILE A 200 0.40 10.80 -20.89
N SER A 201 0.13 9.77 -21.70
CA SER A 201 -0.77 9.87 -22.84
C SER A 201 -2.22 9.81 -22.39
N TRP A 202 -3.02 10.80 -22.83
CA TRP A 202 -4.43 10.98 -22.49
C TRP A 202 -5.30 10.89 -23.77
N PRO A 203 -5.71 9.68 -24.19
CA PRO A 203 -6.57 9.50 -25.35
C PRO A 203 -7.94 10.14 -25.17
N LYS A 204 -8.52 10.70 -26.25
CA LYS A 204 -9.84 11.35 -26.21
C LYS A 204 -11.01 10.39 -25.94
N ASP A 205 -10.81 9.09 -26.11
CA ASP A 205 -11.80 8.05 -25.84
C ASP A 205 -11.70 7.43 -24.44
N ALA A 206 -10.70 7.84 -23.64
CA ALA A 206 -10.56 7.43 -22.25
C ALA A 206 -11.27 8.43 -21.33
N VAL A 207 -12.14 7.94 -20.44
CA VAL A 207 -12.88 8.78 -19.49
C VAL A 207 -11.93 9.47 -18.52
N GLU A 208 -10.85 8.80 -18.12
CA GLU A 208 -9.82 9.34 -17.23
C GLU A 208 -9.13 10.60 -17.78
N SER A 209 -9.16 10.81 -19.10
CA SER A 209 -8.59 12.01 -19.72
C SER A 209 -9.34 13.28 -19.31
N ILE A 210 -10.63 13.19 -18.96
CA ILE A 210 -11.41 14.33 -18.47
C ILE A 210 -10.87 14.77 -17.11
N ASP A 211 -10.77 13.82 -16.17
CA ASP A 211 -10.24 14.07 -14.82
C ASP A 211 -8.81 14.61 -14.89
N ALA A 212 -7.99 14.08 -15.80
CA ALA A 212 -6.63 14.55 -16.00
C ALA A 212 -6.58 16.01 -16.47
N MET A 213 -7.39 16.38 -17.46
CA MET A 213 -7.45 17.77 -17.94
C MET A 213 -7.94 18.72 -16.85
N HIS A 214 -8.89 18.28 -16.01
CA HIS A 214 -9.38 19.06 -14.88
C HIS A 214 -8.30 19.30 -13.84
N LEU A 215 -7.66 18.24 -13.33
CA LEU A 215 -6.58 18.34 -12.34
C LEU A 215 -5.36 19.11 -12.90
N TRP A 216 -5.03 18.92 -14.17
CA TRP A 216 -3.96 19.68 -14.81
C TRP A 216 -4.30 21.18 -14.87
N GLY A 217 -5.54 21.53 -15.20
CA GLY A 217 -6.02 22.91 -15.14
C GLY A 217 -5.89 23.52 -13.74
N ILE A 218 -6.31 22.79 -12.70
CA ILE A 218 -6.17 23.20 -11.29
C ILE A 218 -4.70 23.42 -10.93
N GLY A 219 -3.83 22.47 -11.25
CA GLY A 219 -2.40 22.57 -10.96
C GLY A 219 -1.75 23.79 -11.63
N LEU A 220 -2.07 24.07 -12.89
CA LEU A 220 -1.59 25.26 -13.60
C LEU A 220 -2.14 26.56 -13.00
N GLN A 221 -3.41 26.58 -12.60
CA GLN A 221 -4.01 27.73 -11.94
C GLN A 221 -3.32 28.02 -10.60
N ASN A 222 -3.01 26.99 -9.82
CA ASN A 222 -2.31 27.10 -8.54
C ASN A 222 -0.85 27.61 -8.71
N GLN A 223 -0.25 27.41 -9.90
CA GLN A 223 1.04 27.99 -10.27
C GLN A 223 0.94 29.44 -10.82
N GLY A 224 -0.27 29.97 -11.01
CA GLY A 224 -0.51 31.29 -11.62
C GLY A 224 -0.64 31.27 -13.15
N GLU A 225 -0.50 30.11 -13.80
CA GLU A 225 -0.51 29.92 -15.25
C GLU A 225 -1.94 29.89 -15.82
N THR A 226 -2.68 30.99 -15.66
CA THR A 226 -4.14 31.06 -15.87
C THR A 226 -4.55 30.75 -17.32
N ALA A 227 -3.81 31.23 -18.32
CA ALA A 227 -4.11 30.97 -19.72
C ALA A 227 -3.94 29.48 -20.08
N ALA A 228 -2.86 28.87 -19.58
CA ALA A 228 -2.60 27.44 -19.78
C ALA A 228 -3.65 26.58 -19.04
N ALA A 229 -4.05 26.99 -17.83
CA ALA A 229 -5.12 26.35 -17.08
C ALA A 229 -6.44 26.33 -17.88
N GLN A 230 -6.86 27.48 -18.41
CA GLN A 230 -8.06 27.59 -19.25
C GLN A 230 -7.99 26.69 -20.49
N GLN A 231 -6.82 26.62 -21.14
CA GLN A 231 -6.63 25.74 -22.29
C GLN A 231 -6.81 24.25 -21.92
N LYS A 232 -6.26 23.81 -20.79
CA LYS A 232 -6.43 22.42 -20.32
C LYS A 232 -7.87 22.12 -19.95
N LEU A 233 -8.54 23.01 -19.23
CA LEU A 233 -9.96 22.86 -18.91
C LEU A 233 -10.83 22.80 -20.18
N GLY A 234 -10.56 23.66 -21.16
CA GLY A 234 -11.21 23.62 -22.48
C GLY A 234 -11.00 22.28 -23.20
N SER A 235 -9.78 21.73 -23.15
CA SER A 235 -9.49 20.40 -23.71
C SER A 235 -10.32 19.29 -23.03
N GLY A 236 -10.60 19.42 -21.73
CA GLY A 236 -11.50 18.53 -21.01
C GLY A 236 -12.95 18.60 -21.52
N ILE A 237 -13.45 19.81 -21.76
CA ILE A 237 -14.78 20.04 -22.35
C ILE A 237 -14.88 19.39 -23.74
N ASP A 238 -13.87 19.58 -24.59
CA ASP A 238 -13.83 18.97 -25.93
C ASP A 238 -13.93 17.43 -25.88
N ILE A 239 -13.26 16.81 -24.90
CA ILE A 239 -13.32 15.35 -24.68
C ILE A 239 -14.73 14.93 -24.25
N ILE A 240 -15.35 15.64 -23.32
CA ILE A 240 -16.74 15.38 -22.90
C ILE A 240 -17.68 15.46 -24.09
N THR A 241 -17.58 16.52 -24.90
CA THR A 241 -18.40 16.70 -26.10
C THR A 241 -18.20 15.56 -27.10
N TYR A 242 -16.96 15.13 -27.32
CA TYR A 242 -16.66 13.98 -28.18
C TYR A 242 -17.31 12.68 -27.70
N LEU A 243 -17.19 12.36 -26.41
CA LEU A 243 -17.77 11.16 -25.82
C LEU A 243 -19.31 11.19 -25.86
N PHE A 244 -19.91 12.35 -25.58
CA PHE A 244 -21.35 12.54 -25.66
C PHE A 244 -21.88 12.31 -27.08
N ASN A 245 -21.22 12.88 -28.10
CA ASN A 245 -21.61 12.67 -29.50
C ASN A 245 -21.54 11.19 -29.91
N LYS A 246 -20.52 10.45 -29.46
CA LYS A 246 -20.44 8.99 -29.68
C LYS A 246 -21.58 8.24 -29.00
N TYR A 247 -21.92 8.59 -27.77
CA TYR A 247 -23.05 7.98 -27.06
C TYR A 247 -24.37 8.19 -27.82
N THR A 248 -24.65 9.43 -28.26
CA THR A 248 -25.87 9.75 -29.03
C THR A 248 -25.94 8.94 -30.33
N GLN A 249 -24.84 8.80 -31.06
CA GLN A 249 -24.79 7.97 -32.27
C GLN A 249 -25.11 6.49 -32.01
N LEU A 250 -24.59 5.92 -30.93
CA LEU A 250 -24.89 4.54 -30.53
C LEU A 250 -26.36 4.37 -30.12
N HIS A 251 -26.91 5.34 -29.38
CA HIS A 251 -28.31 5.31 -28.97
C HIS A 251 -29.26 5.37 -30.17
N VAL A 252 -28.98 6.24 -31.15
CA VAL A 252 -29.76 6.31 -32.40
C VAL A 252 -29.74 4.99 -33.16
N ARG A 253 -28.56 4.37 -33.31
CA ARG A 253 -28.41 3.07 -34.02
C ARG A 253 -29.06 1.88 -33.29
N ARG A 254 -29.22 1.95 -31.97
CA ARG A 254 -29.90 0.89 -31.20
C ARG A 254 -31.43 0.95 -31.36
N GLY A 255 -31.97 2.15 -31.60
CA GLY A 255 -33.40 2.38 -31.74
C GLY A 255 -33.97 2.12 -33.15
N THR A 256 -33.11 1.87 -34.13
CA THR A 256 -33.44 1.48 -35.52
C THR A 256 -33.23 0.00 -35.73
#